data_AF-A0A1Y5TDL1-F1
#
_entry.id   AF-A0A1Y5TDL1-F1
#
_cell.length_a   1.000
_cell.length_b   1.000
_cell.length_c   1.000
_cell.angle_alpha   90.00
_cell.angle_beta   90.00
_cell.angle_gamma   90.00
#
_symmetry.space_group_name_H-M   'P 1'
#
loop_
_entity.id
_entity.type
_entity.pdbx_description
1 polymer ?
#
loop_
_entity_poly.entity_id
_entity_poly.type
_entity_poly.pdbx_seq_one_letter_code
_entity_poly.pdbx_strand_id
1 'polypeptide(L)' 'MAIQKEHEIHQRRFGRNLGVGLCLIGFVAIVFGLTVVKVTRGDPMQGFDHAVRPEMTEGN' A
#
# COMPACT_ATOMS: atom_id res chain seq x y z
N MET A 1 -36.83 -7.75 19.27
CA MET A 1 -35.69 -8.20 18.42
C MET A 1 -34.80 -9.08 19.27
N ALA A 2 -34.90 -10.40 19.10
CA ALA A 2 -34.07 -11.37 19.83
C ALA A 2 -32.79 -11.65 19.02
N ILE A 3 -31.64 -11.73 19.69
CA ILE A 3 -30.38 -12.17 19.07
C ILE A 3 -30.54 -13.64 18.71
N GLN A 4 -30.74 -13.91 17.41
CA GLN A 4 -30.85 -15.26 16.88
C GLN A 4 -29.49 -15.95 16.95
N LYS A 5 -29.50 -17.24 17.30
CA LYS A 5 -28.33 -18.14 17.31
C LYS A 5 -27.49 -17.91 16.04
N GLU A 6 -26.18 -17.77 16.19
CA GLU A 6 -25.29 -17.51 15.06
C GLU A 6 -25.52 -18.57 13.97
N HIS A 7 -26.04 -18.14 12.82
CA HIS A 7 -26.40 -19.05 11.75
C HIS A 7 -25.12 -19.52 11.06
N GLU A 8 -25.05 -20.79 10.68
CA GLU A 8 -23.88 -21.44 10.05
C GLU A 8 -23.23 -20.63 8.91
N ILE A 9 -24.02 -19.83 8.20
CA ILE A 9 -23.56 -18.94 7.13
C ILE A 9 -22.58 -17.87 7.62
N HIS A 10 -22.75 -17.31 8.82
CA HIS A 10 -21.85 -16.29 9.36
C HIS A 10 -20.48 -16.89 9.69
N GLN A 11 -20.45 -18.09 10.27
CA GLN A 11 -19.24 -18.84 10.54
C GLN A 11 -18.46 -19.18 9.25
N ARG A 12 -19.17 -19.57 8.17
CA ARG A 12 -18.56 -19.85 6.86
C ARG A 12 -18.01 -18.57 6.18
N ARG A 13 -18.70 -17.43 6.33
CA ARG A 13 -18.24 -16.14 5.80
C ARG A 13 -17.05 -15.59 6.59
N PHE A 14 -17.01 -15.82 7.90
CA PHE A 14 -15.93 -15.35 8.77
C PHE A 14 -14.56 -15.84 8.31
N GLY A 15 -14.41 -17.15 8.06
CA GLY A 15 -13.12 -17.70 7.61
C GLY A 15 -12.65 -17.13 6.27
N ARG A 16 -13.58 -16.91 5.33
CA ARG A 16 -13.27 -16.31 4.03
C ARG A 16 -12.88 -14.84 4.16
N ASN A 17 -13.60 -14.08 4.99
CA ASN A 17 -13.30 -12.68 5.24
C ASN A 17 -11.98 -12.49 6.00
N LEU A 18 -11.62 -13.42 6.88
CA LEU A 18 -10.33 -13.41 7.57
C LEU A 18 -9.17 -13.53 6.56
N GLY A 19 -9.23 -14.49 5.63
CA GLY A 19 -8.22 -14.65 4.60
C GLY A 19 -8.08 -13.40 3.72
N VAL A 20 -9.20 -12.81 3.29
CA VAL A 20 -9.20 -11.55 2.52
C VAL A 20 -8.61 -10.40 3.33
N GLY A 21 -8.95 -10.29 4.62
CA GLY A 21 -8.42 -9.28 5.52
C GLY A 21 -6.90 -9.38 5.68
N LEU A 22 -6.38 -10.59 5.86
CA LEU A 22 -4.93 -10.83 5.94
C LEU A 22 -4.21 -10.45 4.64
N CYS A 23 -4.77 -10.83 3.48
CA CYS A 23 -4.22 -10.43 2.18
C CYS A 23 -4.22 -8.90 2.00
N LEU A 24 -5.29 -8.22 2.40
CA LEU A 24 -5.39 -6.77 2.30
C LEU A 24 -4.34 -6.08 3.19
N ILE A 25 -4.19 -6.51 4.44
CA ILE A 25 -3.17 -5.96 5.36
C ILE A 25 -1.77 -6.19 4.79
N GLY A 26 -1.48 -7.39 4.27
CA GLY A 26 -0.19 -7.69 3.64
C GLY A 26 0.10 -6.79 2.44
N PHE A 27 -0.89 -6.59 1.57
CA PHE A 27 -0.77 -5.69 0.42
C PHE A 27 -0.47 -4.24 0.85
N VAL A 28 -1.24 -3.73 1.82
CA VAL A 28 -1.04 -2.38 2.38
C VAL A 28 0.35 -2.24 3.00
N ALA A 29 0.82 -3.24 3.76
CA ALA A 29 2.14 -3.22 4.37
C ALA A 29 3.28 -3.16 3.34
N ILE A 30 3.16 -3.89 2.23
CA ILE A 30 4.15 -3.85 1.13
C ILE A 30 4.20 -2.45 0.50
N VAL A 31 3.04 -1.92 0.10
CA VAL A 31 2.98 -0.59 -0.54
C VAL A 31 3.50 0.49 0.42
N PHE A 32 3.07 0.45 1.67
CA PHE A 32 3.50 1.40 2.70
C PHE A 32 5.01 1.31 2.96
N GLY A 33 5.57 0.10 3.06
CA GLY A 33 7.01 -0.10 3.20
C GLY A 33 7.80 0.49 2.02
N LEU A 34 7.33 0.27 0.79
CA LEU A 34 7.91 0.89 -0.40
C LEU A 34 7.80 2.42 -0.37
N THR A 35 6.67 2.97 0.11
CA THR A 35 6.51 4.42 0.28
C THR A 35 7.49 4.99 1.29
N VAL A 36 7.66 4.35 2.45
CA VAL A 36 8.64 4.79 3.47
C VAL A 36 10.04 4.81 2.87
N VAL A 37 10.44 3.74 2.17
CA VAL A 37 11.73 3.68 1.48
C VAL A 37 11.88 4.78 0.43
N LYS A 38 10.85 5.02 -0.38
CA LYS A 38 10.87 6.06 -1.42
C LYS A 38 11.01 7.47 -0.82
N VAL A 39 10.24 7.78 0.22
CA VAL A 39 10.28 9.09 0.87
C VAL A 39 11.60 9.30 1.62
N THR A 40 12.12 8.28 2.29
CA THR A 40 13.38 8.39 3.05
C THR A 40 14.62 8.47 2.16
N ARG A 41 14.61 7.85 0.98
CA ARG A 41 15.74 7.92 0.02
C ARG A 41 15.81 9.25 -0.74
N GLY A 42 14.75 10.05 -0.72
CA GLY A 42 14.75 11.38 -1.33
C GLY A 42 14.98 11.33 -2.84
N ASP A 43 14.05 10.70 -3.57
CA ASP A 43 14.04 10.74 -5.04
C ASP A 43 13.88 12.20 -5.50
N PRO A 44 14.82 12.77 -6.29
CA PRO A 44 14.74 14.16 -6.71
C PRO A 44 13.47 14.39 -7.52
N MET A 45 12.52 15.13 -6.93
CA MET A 45 11.27 15.49 -7.60
C MET A 45 11.58 16.60 -8.61
N GLN A 46 11.81 16.23 -9.87
CA GLN A 46 12.09 17.18 -10.93
C GLN A 46 10.80 17.87 -11.39
N GLY A 47 10.73 19.20 -11.21
CA GLY A 47 9.66 20.03 -11.76
C GLY A 47 9.80 20.27 -13.26
N PHE A 48 8.72 20.69 -13.91
CA PHE A 48 8.74 21.22 -15.28
C PHE A 48 8.99 22.73 -15.26
N ASP A 49 10.09 23.16 -14.65
CA ASP A 49 10.43 24.57 -14.40
C ASP A 49 11.51 25.11 -15.35
N HIS A 50 11.83 24.38 -16.42
CA HIS A 50 12.83 24.73 -17.44
C HIS A 50 14.21 25.12 -16.87
N ALA A 51 14.54 24.71 -15.64
CA ALA A 51 15.86 24.84 -15.08
C ALA A 51 16.81 23.77 -15.65
N VAL A 52 18.11 24.08 -15.71
CA VAL A 52 19.15 23.14 -16.13
C VAL A 52 19.24 22.01 -15.11
N ARG A 53 19.21 20.76 -15.60
CA ARG A 53 19.34 19.55 -14.76
C ARG A 53 20.81 19.13 -14.70
N PRO A 54 21.46 19.16 -13.52
CA PRO A 54 22.88 18.80 -13.38
C PRO A 54 23.22 17.41 -13.93
N GLU A 55 22.26 16.48 -13.81
CA GLU A 55 22.34 15.08 -14.29
C GLU A 55 22.45 14.96 -15.82
N MET A 56 21.95 15.95 -16.57
CA MET A 56 22.00 15.95 -18.05
C MET A 56 23.24 16.65 -18.60
N THR A 57 23.98 17.36 -17.75
CA THR A 57 25.17 18.12 -18.14
C THR A 57 26.46 17.37 -17.84
N GLU A 58 26.48 16.47 -16.86
CA GLU A 58 27.67 15.73 -16.46
C GLU A 58 27.69 14.33 -17.11
N GLY A 59 28.00 14.29 -18.40
CA GLY A 59 28.37 13.07 -19.10
C GLY A 59 29.89 12.86 -19.09
N ASN A 60 30.37 11.92 -18.28
CA ASN A 60 31.65 11.22 -18.46
C ASN A 60 31.44 9.74 -18.16
#